data_AF-A0A9D9IF75-F1
#
_entry.id   AF-A0A9D9IF75-F1
#
_cell.length_a   1.000
_cell.length_b   1.000
_cell.length_c   1.000
_cell.angle_alpha   90.00
_cell.angle_beta   90.00
_cell.angle_gamma   90.00
#
_symmetry.space_group_name_H-M   'P 1'
#
loop_
_entity.id
_entity.type
_entity.pdbx_description
1 polymer ?
#
loop_
_entity_poly.entity_id
_entity_poly.type
_entity_poly.pdbx_seq_one_letter_code
_entity_poly.pdbx_strand_id
1 'polypeptide(L)'
;MKRIISIASAAVALLCLTSCAAYGKCGRGNSDGMEKSYSIKGFTGIKSELCTDRGSRNFSRWKGWNVAEITVYVEKSSGYDVSVRISDERYSDAVRLEKSGSNLIVKVMTVKPLDRHDSAPEVEVFVKMPKIGFIDLSGLVSMSMKGEFTSDELEVHLSGASTLSGLVSRNICSTVEMSGASSASGLEISSKERCSMKVSGAGEITGLKLRTSSLDLDYSGAADVSGADISADNVDIDASGAAKMRGSITSCGSAVLALSGGADFSLCGEADSMDAELSGAAKLSLDSDSCGTRLRLGCSGASSARMEDAAFREVDVSLYAAASAHVRATESLVTDVAKTASLDYYGSPGSVYHRSSNIREHK
;
A
#
# COMPACT_ATOMS: atom_id res chain seq x y z
N MET A 1 25.44 -33.15 -16.72
CA MET A 1 24.78 -34.23 -15.94
C MET A 1 23.95 -33.58 -14.84
N LYS A 2 22.65 -33.89 -14.82
CA LYS A 2 21.63 -33.68 -13.73
C LYS A 2 21.39 -32.22 -13.27
N ARG A 3 20.35 -31.54 -13.78
CA ARG A 3 18.95 -31.48 -13.26
C ARG A 3 18.86 -31.01 -11.81
N ILE A 4 18.43 -29.76 -11.60
CA ILE A 4 17.62 -29.35 -10.45
C ILE A 4 16.38 -28.65 -11.00
N ILE A 5 15.23 -29.16 -10.57
CA ILE A 5 13.90 -28.95 -11.13
C ILE A 5 13.15 -27.94 -10.24
N SER A 6 12.44 -27.04 -10.93
CA SER A 6 11.25 -26.28 -10.52
C SER A 6 10.50 -26.80 -9.27
N ILE A 7 10.46 -25.99 -8.22
CA ILE A 7 9.44 -26.04 -7.16
C ILE A 7 9.18 -24.60 -6.67
N ALA A 8 8.26 -23.88 -7.31
CA ALA A 8 7.75 -22.60 -6.77
C ALA A 8 6.31 -22.26 -7.18
N SER A 9 5.59 -23.14 -7.89
CA SER A 9 4.29 -22.75 -8.49
C SER A 9 3.07 -23.59 -8.04
N ALA A 10 3.15 -24.27 -6.89
CA ALA A 10 2.09 -25.19 -6.44
C ALA A 10 1.31 -24.76 -5.18
N ALA A 11 1.65 -23.64 -4.53
CA ALA A 11 1.01 -23.24 -3.27
C ALA A 11 -0.20 -22.30 -3.40
N VAL A 12 -0.44 -21.70 -4.57
CA VAL A 12 -1.56 -20.74 -4.77
C VAL A 12 -2.80 -21.40 -5.39
N ALA A 13 -2.67 -22.59 -5.98
CA ALA A 13 -3.79 -23.28 -6.63
C ALA A 13 -4.63 -24.18 -5.69
N LEU A 14 -4.22 -24.36 -4.42
CA LEU A 14 -4.91 -25.25 -3.47
C LEU A 14 -5.88 -24.54 -2.52
N LEU A 15 -5.93 -23.20 -2.52
CA LEU A 15 -6.87 -22.43 -1.70
C LEU A 15 -8.28 -22.29 -2.31
N CYS A 16 -8.47 -22.64 -3.60
CA CYS A 16 -9.80 -22.65 -4.23
C CYS A 16 -10.60 -23.95 -4.03
N LEU A 17 -10.02 -25.00 -3.43
CA LEU A 17 -10.71 -26.29 -3.23
C LEU A 17 -10.84 -26.73 -1.77
N THR A 18 -10.35 -25.95 -0.81
CA THR A 18 -10.41 -26.30 0.62
C THR A 18 -11.32 -25.40 1.46
N SER A 19 -11.93 -24.34 0.90
CA SER A 19 -12.96 -23.58 1.62
C SER A 19 -14.28 -24.36 1.80
N CYS A 20 -14.47 -25.48 1.10
CA CYS A 20 -15.63 -26.36 1.33
C CYS A 20 -15.53 -27.27 2.57
N ALA A 21 -14.40 -27.32 3.29
CA ALA A 21 -14.15 -28.40 4.28
C ALA A 21 -13.95 -27.94 5.73
N ALA A 22 -14.23 -26.67 6.08
CA ALA A 22 -13.99 -26.22 7.45
C ALA A 22 -15.03 -25.24 8.00
N TYR A 23 -16.32 -25.59 8.04
CA TYR A 23 -17.23 -25.02 9.03
C TYR A 23 -18.29 -26.04 9.48
N GLY A 24 -17.86 -26.94 10.35
CA GLY A 24 -18.74 -27.74 11.18
C GLY A 24 -19.12 -26.98 12.46
N LYS A 25 -20.42 -26.71 12.60
CA LYS A 25 -21.18 -26.27 13.80
C LYS A 25 -21.20 -24.76 14.08
N CYS A 26 -22.27 -24.07 13.69
CA CYS A 26 -23.45 -23.82 14.54
C CYS A 26 -24.57 -23.12 13.74
N GLY A 27 -25.82 -23.59 13.87
CA GLY A 27 -27.00 -22.95 13.29
C GLY A 27 -27.58 -23.65 12.06
N ARG A 28 -28.55 -24.54 12.27
CA ARG A 28 -29.45 -25.05 11.21
C ARG A 28 -30.37 -23.92 10.75
N GLY A 29 -29.93 -23.17 9.74
CA GLY A 29 -30.80 -22.42 8.85
C GLY A 29 -30.84 -23.16 7.52
N ASN A 30 -32.02 -23.55 7.07
CA ASN A 30 -32.22 -24.06 5.72
C ASN A 30 -32.22 -22.84 4.77
N SER A 31 -31.04 -22.29 4.47
CA SER A 31 -30.89 -21.14 3.57
C SER A 31 -30.53 -21.66 2.19
N ASP A 32 -31.51 -21.68 1.30
CA ASP A 32 -31.27 -21.90 -0.11
C ASP A 32 -30.48 -20.67 -0.62
N GLY A 33 -29.18 -20.85 -0.86
CA GLY A 33 -28.35 -19.82 -1.47
C GLY A 33 -28.83 -19.55 -2.90
N MET A 34 -28.60 -18.33 -3.39
CA MET A 34 -29.01 -17.94 -4.74
C MET A 34 -27.83 -17.45 -5.56
N GLU A 35 -27.91 -17.62 -6.89
CA GLU A 35 -26.97 -17.06 -7.85
C GLU A 35 -27.73 -16.31 -8.95
N LYS A 36 -27.35 -15.06 -9.22
CA LYS A 36 -27.93 -14.21 -10.27
C LYS A 36 -26.84 -13.82 -11.26
N SER A 37 -27.06 -14.09 -12.54
CA SER A 37 -26.17 -13.65 -13.62
C SER A 37 -26.68 -12.38 -14.30
N TYR A 38 -25.77 -11.50 -14.72
CA TYR A 38 -26.06 -10.19 -15.28
C TYR A 38 -25.36 -10.02 -16.63
N SER A 39 -26.10 -9.59 -17.64
CA SER A 39 -25.55 -9.28 -18.97
C SER A 39 -25.03 -7.84 -19.07
N ILE A 40 -24.13 -7.45 -18.17
CA ILE A 40 -23.51 -6.11 -18.15
C ILE A 40 -22.17 -6.16 -18.88
N LYS A 41 -21.93 -5.22 -19.81
CA LYS A 41 -20.73 -5.19 -20.66
C LYS A 41 -20.20 -3.76 -20.83
N GLY A 42 -18.97 -3.64 -21.34
CA GLY A 42 -18.40 -2.35 -21.75
C GLY A 42 -18.11 -1.40 -20.60
N PHE A 43 -17.81 -1.94 -19.42
CA PHE A 43 -17.28 -1.19 -18.29
C PHE A 43 -15.76 -1.42 -18.19
N THR A 44 -15.07 -0.43 -17.64
CA THR A 44 -13.63 -0.45 -17.36
C THR A 44 -13.33 -0.04 -15.93
N GLY A 45 -14.35 0.31 -15.14
CA GLY A 45 -14.21 0.60 -13.72
C GLY A 45 -15.16 -0.21 -12.85
N ILE A 46 -14.79 -0.40 -11.59
CA ILE A 46 -15.63 -0.99 -10.55
C ILE A 46 -15.72 -0.01 -9.39
N LYS A 47 -16.95 0.26 -8.94
CA LYS A 47 -17.22 1.13 -7.80
C LYS A 47 -18.13 0.42 -6.80
N SER A 48 -17.87 0.55 -5.50
CA SER A 48 -18.86 0.21 -4.47
C SER A 48 -19.52 1.46 -3.91
N GLU A 49 -20.83 1.38 -3.69
CA GLU A 49 -21.61 2.46 -3.10
C GLU A 49 -22.53 1.90 -2.01
N LEU A 50 -22.38 2.41 -0.79
CA LEU A 50 -23.35 2.14 0.27
C LEU A 50 -24.63 2.93 0.01
N CYS A 51 -25.68 2.24 -0.41
CA CYS A 51 -27.00 2.80 -0.62
C CYS A 51 -27.81 2.71 0.67
N THR A 52 -27.96 3.86 1.32
CA THR A 52 -28.82 4.01 2.49
C THR A 52 -30.21 4.40 2.00
N ASP A 53 -31.23 3.64 2.35
CA ASP A 53 -32.57 3.76 1.75
C ASP A 53 -33.32 5.05 2.14
N ARG A 54 -32.67 6.04 2.79
CA ARG A 54 -33.36 7.23 3.36
C ARG A 54 -32.60 8.55 3.41
N GLY A 55 -31.63 8.84 2.55
CA GLY A 55 -31.09 10.22 2.39
C GLY A 55 -30.69 10.94 3.69
N SER A 56 -30.37 10.20 4.76
CA SER A 56 -30.19 10.73 6.11
C SER A 56 -28.70 10.85 6.39
N ARG A 57 -28.18 12.07 6.31
CA ARG A 57 -26.77 12.42 6.53
C ARG A 57 -26.30 12.34 8.00
N ASN A 58 -27.09 11.73 8.90
CA ASN A 58 -26.79 11.66 10.33
C ASN A 58 -26.49 10.24 10.79
N PHE A 59 -25.20 9.94 10.92
CA PHE A 59 -24.64 8.68 11.45
C PHE A 59 -24.95 8.42 12.93
N SER A 60 -25.22 9.45 13.73
CA SER A 60 -25.40 9.35 15.19
C SER A 60 -26.66 8.62 15.66
N ARG A 61 -27.60 8.30 14.75
CA ARG A 61 -28.89 7.67 15.07
C ARG A 61 -28.97 6.19 14.64
N TRP A 62 -27.85 5.63 14.16
CA TRP A 62 -27.77 4.27 13.63
C TRP A 62 -27.43 3.27 14.74
N LYS A 63 -28.46 2.78 15.45
CA LYS A 63 -28.32 1.59 16.31
C LYS A 63 -29.05 0.42 15.65
N GLY A 64 -28.34 -0.64 15.30
CA GLY A 64 -28.91 -1.95 14.94
C GLY A 64 -28.96 -2.33 13.46
N TRP A 65 -28.29 -1.60 12.56
CA TRP A 65 -28.20 -1.98 11.15
C TRP A 65 -26.85 -2.64 10.87
N ASN A 66 -26.87 -3.79 10.19
CA ASN A 66 -25.66 -4.49 9.76
C ASN A 66 -25.45 -4.24 8.26
N VAL A 67 -24.22 -3.92 7.89
CA VAL A 67 -23.79 -3.92 6.50
C VAL A 67 -23.17 -5.29 6.25
N ALA A 68 -23.69 -6.02 5.26
CA ALA A 68 -23.05 -7.26 4.84
C ALA A 68 -21.66 -6.92 4.29
N GLU A 69 -20.64 -7.66 4.73
CA GLU A 69 -19.34 -7.62 4.07
C GLU A 69 -19.52 -8.16 2.66
N ILE A 70 -19.09 -7.40 1.67
CA ILE A 70 -19.19 -7.80 0.26
C ILE A 70 -17.81 -8.15 -0.23
N THR A 71 -17.70 -9.33 -0.84
CA THR A 71 -16.49 -9.77 -1.51
C THR A 71 -16.67 -9.68 -3.01
N VAL A 72 -15.78 -8.96 -3.69
CA VAL A 72 -15.77 -8.78 -5.15
C VAL A 72 -14.57 -9.52 -5.73
N TYR A 73 -14.83 -10.55 -6.53
CA TYR A 73 -13.81 -11.29 -7.26
C TYR A 73 -13.73 -10.78 -8.69
N VAL A 74 -12.58 -10.25 -9.09
CA VAL A 74 -12.33 -9.74 -10.43
C VAL A 74 -11.29 -10.60 -11.13
N GLU A 75 -11.65 -11.23 -12.24
CA GLU A 75 -10.74 -12.03 -13.05
C GLU A 75 -10.60 -11.44 -14.46
N LYS A 76 -9.36 -11.30 -14.93
CA LYS A 76 -9.13 -10.88 -16.32
C LYS A 76 -9.69 -11.91 -17.29
N SER A 77 -10.47 -11.44 -18.27
CA SER A 77 -11.00 -12.26 -19.35
C SER A 77 -11.16 -11.46 -20.64
N SER A 78 -11.16 -12.12 -21.80
CA SER A 78 -11.41 -11.44 -23.09
C SER A 78 -12.84 -10.90 -23.22
N GLY A 79 -13.77 -11.37 -22.39
CA GLY A 79 -15.17 -10.97 -22.39
C GLY A 79 -15.64 -10.47 -21.02
N TYR A 80 -16.94 -10.18 -20.96
CA TYR A 80 -17.62 -9.77 -19.74
C TYR A 80 -18.52 -10.89 -19.23
N ASP A 81 -18.41 -11.18 -17.94
CA ASP A 81 -19.26 -12.11 -17.21
C ASP A 81 -19.45 -11.55 -15.80
N VAL A 82 -20.69 -11.45 -15.34
CA VAL A 82 -21.01 -10.83 -14.05
C VAL A 82 -22.05 -11.69 -13.35
N SER A 83 -21.73 -12.18 -12.16
CA SER A 83 -22.68 -12.92 -11.33
C SER A 83 -22.58 -12.51 -9.86
N VAL A 84 -23.68 -12.71 -9.14
CA VAL A 84 -23.77 -12.47 -7.70
C VAL A 84 -24.22 -13.76 -7.05
N ARG A 85 -23.49 -14.20 -6.02
CA ARG A 85 -23.90 -15.30 -5.14
C ARG A 85 -24.21 -14.74 -3.76
N ILE A 86 -25.34 -15.17 -3.21
CA ILE A 86 -25.77 -14.81 -1.85
C ILE A 86 -26.06 -16.10 -1.09
N SER A 87 -25.49 -16.24 0.11
CA SER A 87 -25.63 -17.46 0.91
C SER A 87 -27.06 -17.70 1.42
N ASP A 88 -27.90 -16.67 1.43
CA ASP A 88 -29.28 -16.71 1.88
C ASP A 88 -30.17 -15.80 1.01
N GLU A 89 -31.09 -16.42 0.25
CA GLU A 89 -32.01 -15.74 -0.69
C GLU A 89 -32.89 -14.66 -0.02
N ARG A 90 -33.10 -14.69 1.31
CA ARG A 90 -33.78 -13.60 2.03
C ARG A 90 -33.11 -12.24 1.84
N TYR A 91 -31.82 -12.25 1.51
CA TYR A 91 -31.00 -11.07 1.26
C TYR A 91 -30.78 -10.82 -0.24
N SER A 92 -31.68 -11.32 -1.09
CA SER A 92 -31.60 -11.18 -2.55
C SER A 92 -31.57 -9.74 -3.08
N ASP A 93 -31.99 -8.78 -2.26
CA ASP A 93 -31.96 -7.33 -2.49
C ASP A 93 -30.78 -6.61 -1.81
N ALA A 94 -29.91 -7.32 -1.08
CA ALA A 94 -28.78 -6.74 -0.36
C ALA A 94 -27.72 -6.14 -1.30
N VAL A 95 -27.64 -6.62 -2.53
CA VAL A 95 -26.75 -6.08 -3.56
C VAL A 95 -27.50 -5.84 -4.86
N ARG A 96 -27.25 -4.68 -5.46
CA ARG A 96 -27.71 -4.35 -6.81
C ARG A 96 -26.53 -3.96 -7.67
N LEU A 97 -26.52 -4.47 -8.90
CA LEU A 97 -25.51 -4.13 -9.90
C LEU A 97 -26.11 -3.19 -10.92
N GLU A 98 -25.44 -2.06 -11.14
CA GLU A 98 -25.83 -1.09 -12.16
C GLU A 98 -24.61 -0.67 -12.98
N LYS A 99 -24.80 -0.40 -14.27
CA LYS A 99 -23.78 0.26 -15.07
C LYS A 99 -24.09 1.74 -15.18
N SER A 100 -23.15 2.59 -14.78
CA SER A 100 -23.23 4.03 -14.99
C SER A 100 -21.95 4.51 -15.66
N GLY A 101 -22.07 5.10 -16.85
CA GLY A 101 -20.91 5.47 -17.67
C GLY A 101 -20.03 4.26 -17.97
N SER A 102 -18.73 4.35 -17.64
CA SER A 102 -17.72 3.31 -17.76
C SER A 102 -17.62 2.39 -16.53
N ASN A 103 -18.45 2.57 -15.51
CA ASN A 103 -18.30 1.90 -14.22
C ASN A 103 -19.42 0.89 -13.98
N LEU A 104 -19.04 -0.30 -13.47
CA LEU A 104 -19.94 -1.21 -12.79
C LEU A 104 -20.04 -0.76 -11.33
N ILE A 105 -21.25 -0.37 -10.92
CA ILE A 105 -21.55 0.04 -9.54
C ILE A 105 -22.15 -1.16 -8.80
N VAL A 106 -21.45 -1.59 -7.75
CA VAL A 106 -21.90 -2.56 -6.76
C VAL A 106 -22.57 -1.78 -5.63
N LYS A 107 -23.90 -1.66 -5.69
CA LYS A 107 -24.68 -0.97 -4.67
C LYS A 107 -24.96 -1.91 -3.51
N VAL A 108 -24.48 -1.53 -2.34
CA VAL A 108 -24.67 -2.23 -1.08
C VAL A 108 -25.90 -1.67 -0.39
N MET A 109 -26.95 -2.47 -0.26
CA MET A 109 -28.19 -2.07 0.39
C MET A 109 -28.12 -2.41 1.88
N THR A 110 -28.58 -1.49 2.71
CA THR A 110 -28.74 -1.75 4.14
C THR A 110 -29.85 -2.78 4.37
N VAL A 111 -29.53 -3.89 5.02
CA VAL A 111 -30.51 -4.95 5.36
C VAL A 111 -31.06 -4.72 6.77
N LYS A 112 -32.28 -5.21 7.02
CA LYS A 112 -32.89 -5.15 8.35
C LYS A 112 -31.98 -5.82 9.39
N PRO A 113 -32.08 -5.42 10.68
CA PRO A 113 -31.26 -5.99 11.74
C PRO A 113 -31.29 -7.52 11.68
N LEU A 114 -30.10 -8.14 11.72
CA LEU A 114 -30.03 -9.57 11.98
C LEU A 114 -30.58 -9.80 13.40
N ASP A 115 -31.40 -10.83 13.57
CA ASP A 115 -31.70 -11.31 14.91
C ASP A 115 -30.38 -11.68 15.61
N ARG A 116 -30.32 -11.57 16.94
CA ARG A 116 -29.08 -11.75 17.75
C ARG A 116 -28.35 -13.09 17.54
N HIS A 117 -28.94 -14.01 16.79
CA HIS A 117 -28.42 -15.34 16.47
C HIS A 117 -28.19 -15.60 14.98
N ASP A 118 -28.52 -14.65 14.09
CA ASP A 118 -28.31 -14.81 12.65
C ASP A 118 -26.90 -14.30 12.26
N SER A 119 -26.18 -15.10 11.49
CA SER A 119 -24.94 -14.67 10.85
C SER A 119 -25.25 -13.69 9.73
N ALA A 120 -24.34 -12.74 9.46
CA ALA A 120 -24.50 -11.86 8.31
C ALA A 120 -24.46 -12.68 7.02
N PRO A 121 -25.32 -12.38 6.03
CA PRO A 121 -25.25 -13.06 4.74
C PRO A 121 -23.91 -12.77 4.08
N GLU A 122 -23.34 -13.79 3.47
CA GLU A 122 -22.15 -13.65 2.62
C GLU A 122 -22.64 -13.27 1.23
N VAL A 123 -22.08 -12.19 0.69
CA VAL A 123 -22.39 -11.71 -0.67
C VAL A 123 -21.12 -11.65 -1.49
N GLU A 124 -21.08 -12.47 -2.53
CA GLU A 124 -19.96 -12.56 -3.47
C GLU A 124 -20.39 -12.00 -4.84
N VAL A 125 -19.59 -11.10 -5.39
CA VAL A 125 -19.77 -10.57 -6.75
C VAL A 125 -18.61 -11.05 -7.60
N PHE A 126 -18.89 -11.85 -8.62
CA PHE A 126 -17.90 -12.33 -9.58
C PHE A 126 -17.97 -11.47 -10.84
N VAL A 127 -16.81 -10.95 -11.25
CA VAL A 127 -16.67 -10.06 -12.40
C VAL A 127 -15.53 -10.55 -13.27
N LYS A 128 -15.82 -10.85 -14.54
CA LYS A 128 -14.81 -11.02 -15.58
C LYS A 128 -14.80 -9.83 -16.51
N MET A 129 -13.62 -9.31 -16.81
CA MET A 129 -13.48 -8.15 -17.70
C MET A 129 -12.10 -8.08 -18.37
N PRO A 130 -11.98 -7.42 -19.53
CA PRO A 130 -10.71 -7.36 -20.28
C PRO A 130 -9.71 -6.33 -19.76
N LYS A 131 -10.22 -5.20 -19.27
CA LYS A 131 -9.44 -4.03 -18.85
C LYS A 131 -10.04 -3.44 -17.57
N ILE A 132 -9.18 -2.95 -16.68
CA ILE A 132 -9.54 -2.17 -15.51
C ILE A 132 -8.78 -0.84 -15.59
N GLY A 133 -9.45 0.26 -15.31
CA GLY A 133 -8.85 1.59 -15.22
C GLY A 133 -9.37 2.41 -14.05
N PHE A 134 -10.36 1.92 -13.32
CA PHE A 134 -10.88 2.60 -12.13
C PHE A 134 -11.37 1.59 -11.09
N ILE A 135 -10.93 1.76 -9.85
CA ILE A 135 -11.38 0.99 -8.68
C ILE A 135 -11.74 2.00 -7.60
N ASP A 136 -12.97 2.01 -7.13
CA ASP A 136 -13.40 2.87 -6.02
C ASP A 136 -14.18 2.05 -5.01
N LEU A 137 -13.53 1.73 -3.89
CA LEU A 137 -14.11 0.93 -2.82
C LEU A 137 -14.36 1.81 -1.59
N SER A 138 -15.61 1.82 -1.17
CA SER A 138 -16.07 2.49 0.04
C SER A 138 -16.86 1.53 0.93
N GLY A 139 -16.68 1.67 2.25
CA GLY A 139 -17.41 0.90 3.27
C GLY A 139 -16.64 -0.33 3.78
N LEU A 140 -17.31 -1.49 3.76
CA LEU A 140 -16.79 -2.80 4.18
C LEU A 140 -16.79 -3.74 2.96
N VAL A 141 -15.90 -3.45 2.01
CA VAL A 141 -15.79 -4.19 0.76
C VAL A 141 -14.40 -4.79 0.63
N SER A 142 -14.34 -6.09 0.36
CA SER A 142 -13.11 -6.80 0.03
C SER A 142 -13.09 -7.10 -1.46
N MET A 143 -12.03 -6.70 -2.15
CA MET A 143 -11.82 -7.01 -3.56
C MET A 143 -10.58 -7.88 -3.75
N SER A 144 -10.74 -8.96 -4.51
CA SER A 144 -9.65 -9.82 -4.93
C SER A 144 -9.55 -9.83 -6.44
N MET A 145 -8.36 -9.52 -6.96
CA MET A 145 -8.08 -9.46 -8.37
C MET A 145 -7.20 -10.63 -8.81
N LYS A 146 -7.46 -11.13 -10.01
CA LYS A 146 -6.70 -12.22 -10.62
C LYS A 146 -6.44 -11.92 -12.10
N GLY A 147 -5.17 -12.10 -12.49
CA GLY A 147 -4.69 -11.88 -13.84
C GLY A 147 -4.06 -10.49 -14.03
N GLU A 148 -3.33 -10.32 -15.13
CA GLU A 148 -2.54 -9.13 -15.39
C GLU A 148 -3.29 -8.10 -16.25
N PHE A 149 -3.62 -6.96 -15.66
CA PHE A 149 -4.35 -5.91 -16.35
C PHE A 149 -3.41 -4.93 -17.07
N THR A 150 -3.91 -4.42 -18.19
CA THR A 150 -3.26 -3.43 -19.05
C THR A 150 -4.31 -2.39 -19.43
N SER A 151 -4.02 -1.12 -19.19
CA SER A 151 -4.84 0.05 -19.49
C SER A 151 -3.91 1.22 -19.79
N ASP A 152 -4.49 2.37 -20.10
CA ASP A 152 -3.71 3.60 -20.28
C ASP A 152 -3.50 4.27 -18.90
N GLU A 153 -4.54 4.26 -18.07
CA GLU A 153 -4.58 4.82 -16.72
C GLU A 153 -5.28 3.85 -15.75
N LEU A 154 -4.88 3.88 -14.49
CA LEU A 154 -5.52 3.17 -13.38
C LEU A 154 -5.59 4.08 -12.17
N GLU A 155 -6.80 4.33 -11.71
CA GLU A 155 -7.06 5.08 -10.49
C GLU A 155 -7.72 4.15 -9.47
N VAL A 156 -7.15 4.08 -8.27
CA VAL A 156 -7.58 3.20 -7.19
C VAL A 156 -7.86 4.02 -5.95
N HIS A 157 -9.12 4.10 -5.54
CA HIS A 157 -9.56 4.77 -4.33
C HIS A 157 -10.09 3.75 -3.33
N LEU A 158 -9.52 3.73 -2.13
CA LEU A 158 -9.96 2.89 -1.02
C LEU A 158 -10.31 3.76 0.18
N SER A 159 -11.51 3.61 0.71
CA SER A 159 -11.99 4.35 1.87
C SER A 159 -12.83 3.48 2.81
N GLY A 160 -12.94 3.91 4.07
CA GLY A 160 -13.65 3.17 5.12
C GLY A 160 -12.77 2.08 5.72
N ALA A 161 -13.15 0.81 5.53
CA ALA A 161 -12.42 -0.38 5.94
C ALA A 161 -12.40 -1.39 4.77
N SER A 162 -12.05 -0.88 3.58
CA SER A 162 -12.04 -1.65 2.34
C SER A 162 -10.70 -2.38 2.18
N THR A 163 -10.72 -3.55 1.53
CA THR A 163 -9.52 -4.35 1.26
C THR A 163 -9.36 -4.55 -0.25
N LEU A 164 -8.14 -4.41 -0.76
CA LEU A 164 -7.79 -4.75 -2.14
C LEU A 164 -6.62 -5.76 -2.15
N SER A 165 -6.74 -6.84 -2.93
CA SER A 165 -5.68 -7.85 -3.03
C SER A 165 -5.43 -8.30 -4.47
N GLY A 166 -4.16 -8.60 -4.78
CA GLY A 166 -3.76 -9.29 -6.02
C GLY A 166 -3.85 -8.45 -7.29
N LEU A 167 -3.88 -7.12 -7.19
CA LEU A 167 -3.85 -6.23 -8.34
C LEU A 167 -2.48 -6.33 -9.04
N VAL A 168 -2.47 -6.83 -10.27
CA VAL A 168 -1.30 -6.82 -11.15
C VAL A 168 -1.60 -5.94 -12.37
N SER A 169 -0.85 -4.84 -12.48
CA SER A 169 -1.04 -3.76 -13.44
C SER A 169 0.25 -3.49 -14.23
N ARG A 170 0.19 -3.51 -15.56
CA ARG A 170 1.37 -3.34 -16.44
C ARG A 170 1.18 -2.21 -17.46
N ASN A 171 2.19 -1.34 -17.56
CA ASN A 171 2.27 -0.15 -18.42
C ASN A 171 1.20 0.90 -18.13
N ILE A 172 0.90 1.17 -16.85
CA ILE A 172 -0.22 2.02 -16.47
C ILE A 172 0.24 3.13 -15.52
N CYS A 173 -0.03 4.38 -15.90
CA CYS A 173 0.05 5.51 -14.95
C CYS A 173 -0.98 5.26 -13.86
N SER A 174 -0.51 5.13 -12.62
CA SER A 174 -1.36 4.68 -11.51
C SER A 174 -1.40 5.72 -10.40
N THR A 175 -2.62 6.12 -10.04
CA THR A 175 -2.92 6.89 -8.83
C THR A 175 -3.59 5.97 -7.83
N VAL A 176 -3.02 5.86 -6.64
CA VAL A 176 -3.58 5.04 -5.55
C VAL A 176 -3.85 5.93 -4.35
N GLU A 177 -5.11 6.15 -4.00
CA GLU A 177 -5.51 6.89 -2.81
C GLU A 177 -6.16 5.96 -1.80
N MET A 178 -5.63 5.96 -0.58
CA MET A 178 -6.13 5.15 0.53
C MET A 178 -6.41 6.03 1.74
N SER A 179 -7.58 5.83 2.34
CA SER A 179 -8.00 6.52 3.55
C SER A 179 -8.78 5.61 4.49
N GLY A 180 -8.93 6.03 5.75
CA GLY A 180 -9.61 5.24 6.79
C GLY A 180 -8.72 4.12 7.33
N ALA A 181 -9.29 2.95 7.55
CA ALA A 181 -8.62 1.71 7.97
C ALA A 181 -8.58 0.70 6.81
N SER A 182 -8.35 1.21 5.59
CA SER A 182 -8.31 0.39 4.38
C SER A 182 -6.99 -0.37 4.25
N SER A 183 -7.01 -1.57 3.66
CA SER A 183 -5.80 -2.37 3.45
C SER A 183 -5.61 -2.74 1.98
N ALA A 184 -4.37 -2.83 1.54
CA ALA A 184 -4.02 -3.32 0.22
C ALA A 184 -2.87 -4.33 0.30
N SER A 185 -2.96 -5.43 -0.45
CA SER A 185 -1.96 -6.50 -0.41
C SER A 185 -1.62 -7.06 -1.78
N GLY A 186 -0.34 -7.39 -1.98
CA GLY A 186 0.13 -8.01 -3.23
C GLY A 186 -0.13 -7.14 -4.46
N LEU A 187 0.16 -5.85 -4.34
CA LEU A 187 0.04 -4.89 -5.44
C LEU A 187 1.31 -4.97 -6.29
N GLU A 188 1.17 -5.34 -7.57
CA GLU A 188 2.26 -5.28 -8.54
C GLU A 188 1.93 -4.27 -9.64
N ILE A 189 2.57 -3.11 -9.59
CA ILE A 189 2.32 -2.00 -10.52
C ILE A 189 3.59 -1.72 -11.32
N SER A 190 3.44 -1.67 -12.64
CA SER A 190 4.50 -1.27 -13.55
C SER A 190 4.02 -0.17 -14.48
N SER A 191 4.74 0.95 -14.49
CA SER A 191 4.48 2.13 -15.32
C SER A 191 5.77 2.58 -16.02
N LYS A 192 5.64 3.21 -17.19
CA LYS A 192 6.75 3.95 -17.81
C LYS A 192 6.75 5.43 -17.43
N GLU A 193 5.63 5.88 -16.86
CA GLU A 193 5.38 7.25 -16.42
C GLU A 193 5.34 7.33 -14.89
N ARG A 194 5.13 8.52 -14.34
CA ARG A 194 4.98 8.74 -12.89
C ARG A 194 3.86 7.89 -12.28
N CYS A 195 4.09 7.40 -11.06
CA CYS A 195 3.08 6.79 -10.20
C CYS A 195 2.94 7.63 -8.94
N SER A 196 1.71 7.93 -8.53
CA SER A 196 1.42 8.67 -7.30
C SER A 196 0.62 7.77 -6.35
N MET A 197 1.05 7.68 -5.10
CA MET A 197 0.29 6.97 -4.07
C MET A 197 0.14 7.86 -2.84
N LYS A 198 -1.08 7.95 -2.34
CA LYS A 198 -1.43 8.70 -1.13
C LYS A 198 -2.07 7.77 -0.14
N VAL A 199 -1.51 7.68 1.06
CA VAL A 199 -2.06 6.85 2.13
C VAL A 199 -2.23 7.70 3.37
N SER A 200 -3.46 7.74 3.87
CA SER A 200 -3.86 8.54 5.02
C SER A 200 -4.69 7.74 6.02
N GLY A 201 -4.72 8.19 7.28
CA GLY A 201 -5.48 7.51 8.33
C GLY A 201 -4.70 6.37 8.97
N ALA A 202 -5.26 5.17 9.01
CA ALA A 202 -4.65 3.94 9.54
C ALA A 202 -4.57 2.87 8.44
N GLY A 203 -4.27 3.30 7.21
CA GLY A 203 -4.19 2.41 6.06
C GLY A 203 -2.96 1.50 6.10
N GLU A 204 -3.09 0.29 5.57
CA GLU A 204 -2.00 -0.68 5.51
C GLU A 204 -1.74 -1.13 4.07
N ILE A 205 -0.48 -1.17 3.65
CA ILE A 205 -0.05 -1.77 2.38
C ILE A 205 0.99 -2.86 2.65
N THR A 206 0.73 -4.07 2.16
CA THR A 206 1.65 -5.21 2.30
C THR A 206 2.06 -5.77 0.95
N GLY A 207 3.36 -6.02 0.75
CA GLY A 207 3.86 -6.64 -0.49
C GLY A 207 3.63 -5.80 -1.73
N LEU A 208 4.01 -4.51 -1.67
CA LEU A 208 3.98 -3.59 -2.80
C LEU A 208 5.19 -3.82 -3.70
N LYS A 209 4.99 -4.17 -4.98
CA LYS A 209 6.03 -4.16 -6.00
C LYS A 209 5.74 -3.07 -7.01
N LEU A 210 6.64 -2.10 -7.11
CA LEU A 210 6.50 -0.96 -8.00
C LEU A 210 7.70 -0.88 -8.94
N ARG A 211 7.42 -0.72 -10.25
CA ARG A 211 8.41 -0.46 -11.30
C ARG A 211 7.94 0.76 -12.09
N THR A 212 8.56 1.92 -11.91
CA THR A 212 8.09 3.20 -12.47
C THR A 212 9.27 4.11 -12.84
N SER A 213 9.08 5.12 -13.67
CA SER A 213 10.16 6.11 -13.92
C SER A 213 10.24 7.14 -12.79
N SER A 214 9.09 7.53 -12.24
CA SER A 214 8.99 8.44 -11.11
C SER A 214 7.95 7.94 -10.13
N LEU A 215 8.22 8.08 -8.85
CA LEU A 215 7.33 7.75 -7.76
C LEU A 215 7.16 8.97 -6.86
N ASP A 216 5.90 9.23 -6.52
CA ASP A 216 5.49 10.22 -5.52
C ASP A 216 4.64 9.50 -4.46
N LEU A 217 5.13 9.43 -3.22
CA LEU A 217 4.48 8.77 -2.10
C LEU A 217 4.17 9.79 -0.99
N ASP A 218 2.89 10.13 -0.83
CA ASP A 218 2.41 10.93 0.30
C ASP A 218 1.86 10.00 1.39
N TYR A 219 2.37 10.17 2.61
CA TYR A 219 2.09 9.28 3.71
C TYR A 219 1.75 10.05 4.99
N SER A 220 0.57 9.80 5.56
CA SER A 220 0.12 10.54 6.75
C SER A 220 -0.71 9.72 7.73
N GLY A 221 -0.70 10.13 9.00
CA GLY A 221 -1.47 9.47 10.06
C GLY A 221 -0.69 8.35 10.73
N ALA A 222 -1.28 7.17 10.88
CA ALA A 222 -0.71 5.98 11.49
C ALA A 222 -0.66 4.81 10.48
N ALA A 223 -0.46 5.14 9.20
CA ALA A 223 -0.40 4.15 8.15
C ALA A 223 0.88 3.28 8.25
N ASP A 224 0.80 2.03 7.78
CA ASP A 224 1.95 1.10 7.67
C ASP A 224 2.15 0.54 6.23
N VAL A 225 3.35 0.69 5.66
CA VAL A 225 3.75 0.00 4.41
C VAL A 225 4.85 -1.00 4.74
N SER A 226 4.60 -2.28 4.47
CA SER A 226 5.59 -3.33 4.71
C SER A 226 5.83 -4.20 3.47
N GLY A 227 7.10 -4.58 3.28
CA GLY A 227 7.51 -5.41 2.14
C GLY A 227 7.41 -4.66 0.81
N ALA A 228 7.71 -3.37 0.79
CA ALA A 228 7.80 -2.62 -0.45
C ALA A 228 9.07 -3.03 -1.24
N ASP A 229 8.94 -3.21 -2.54
CA ASP A 229 10.01 -3.41 -3.52
C ASP A 229 9.79 -2.40 -4.64
N ILE A 230 10.49 -1.28 -4.54
CA ILE A 230 10.37 -0.13 -5.43
C ILE A 230 11.61 -0.08 -6.31
N SER A 231 11.40 0.01 -7.62
CA SER A 231 12.45 0.38 -8.56
C SER A 231 11.98 1.53 -9.43
N ALA A 232 12.64 2.67 -9.28
CA ALA A 232 12.32 3.89 -9.99
C ALA A 232 13.48 4.86 -10.10
N ASP A 233 13.59 5.58 -11.22
CA ASP A 233 14.67 6.54 -11.45
C ASP A 233 14.59 7.71 -10.46
N ASN A 234 13.38 8.18 -10.15
CA ASN A 234 13.13 9.25 -9.18
C ASN A 234 12.11 8.80 -8.15
N VAL A 235 12.42 8.98 -6.87
CA VAL A 235 11.54 8.67 -5.75
C VAL A 235 11.41 9.90 -4.88
N ASP A 236 10.19 10.35 -4.66
CA ASP A 236 9.83 11.40 -3.71
C ASP A 236 8.88 10.81 -2.67
N ILE A 237 9.22 10.95 -1.39
CA ILE A 237 8.44 10.43 -0.27
C ILE A 237 8.29 11.53 0.78
N ASP A 238 7.05 11.95 1.02
CA ASP A 238 6.69 12.81 2.15
C ASP A 238 5.90 11.98 3.17
N ALA A 239 6.44 11.86 4.39
CA ALA A 239 5.80 11.13 5.47
C ALA A 239 5.66 11.96 6.74
N SER A 240 4.47 11.92 7.33
CA SER A 240 4.12 12.63 8.56
C SER A 240 3.28 11.78 9.53
N GLY A 241 3.26 12.17 10.81
CA GLY A 241 2.51 11.45 11.84
C GLY A 241 3.30 10.27 12.41
N ALA A 242 2.64 9.13 12.66
CA ALA A 242 3.23 7.87 13.13
C ALA A 242 3.41 6.84 12.00
N ALA A 243 3.61 7.35 10.77
CA ALA A 243 3.89 6.63 9.55
C ALA A 243 5.01 5.59 9.70
N LYS A 244 4.83 4.39 9.13
CA LYS A 244 5.88 3.38 9.05
C LYS A 244 6.07 2.86 7.63
N MET A 245 7.32 2.69 7.24
CA MET A 245 7.65 2.07 5.96
C MET A 245 8.83 1.10 6.10
N ARG A 246 8.67 -0.09 5.53
CA ARG A 246 9.71 -1.11 5.40
C ARG A 246 9.78 -1.65 3.98
N GLY A 247 10.95 -1.55 3.36
CA GLY A 247 11.12 -2.05 2.00
C GLY A 247 12.46 -1.74 1.36
N SER A 248 12.53 -2.01 0.07
CA SER A 248 13.70 -1.77 -0.77
C SER A 248 13.39 -0.70 -1.83
N ILE A 249 14.36 0.19 -2.06
CA ILE A 249 14.37 1.16 -3.15
C ILE A 249 15.63 0.88 -3.96
N THR A 250 15.48 0.48 -5.22
CA THR A 250 16.59 0.03 -6.07
C THR A 250 16.57 0.69 -7.44
N SER A 251 17.73 0.70 -8.12
CA SER A 251 17.90 1.36 -9.43
C SER A 251 17.43 2.82 -9.41
N CYS A 252 17.73 3.53 -8.31
CA CYS A 252 17.26 4.89 -8.10
C CYS A 252 18.34 5.91 -8.47
N GLY A 253 18.03 6.84 -9.37
CA GLY A 253 18.92 7.95 -9.68
C GLY A 253 18.85 9.03 -8.58
N SER A 254 17.64 9.38 -8.14
CA SER A 254 17.41 10.38 -7.11
C SER A 254 16.29 9.98 -6.17
N ALA A 255 16.60 9.89 -4.88
CA ALA A 255 15.63 9.68 -3.81
C ALA A 255 15.55 10.92 -2.91
N VAL A 256 14.35 11.45 -2.69
CA VAL A 256 14.05 12.53 -1.75
C VAL A 256 13.12 11.98 -0.68
N LEU A 257 13.52 12.10 0.59
CA LEU A 257 12.80 11.58 1.75
C LEU A 257 12.55 12.73 2.73
N ALA A 258 11.33 13.23 2.82
CA ALA A 258 10.91 14.20 3.82
C ALA A 258 10.12 13.50 4.92
N LEU A 259 10.74 13.28 6.09
CA LEU A 259 10.12 12.56 7.21
C LEU A 259 9.91 13.50 8.40
N SER A 260 8.68 13.55 8.91
CA SER A 260 8.29 14.44 10.01
C SER A 260 7.43 13.74 11.07
N GLY A 261 7.27 14.39 12.23
CA GLY A 261 6.48 13.82 13.33
C GLY A 261 7.19 12.65 14.00
N GLY A 262 6.56 11.48 14.05
CA GLY A 262 7.10 10.22 14.57
C GLY A 262 7.24 9.14 13.49
N ALA A 263 7.45 9.54 12.23
CA ALA A 263 7.66 8.62 11.12
C ALA A 263 8.87 7.69 11.37
N ASP A 264 8.75 6.41 11.02
CA ASP A 264 9.80 5.40 11.21
C ASP A 264 10.01 4.58 9.93
N PHE A 265 11.10 4.86 9.24
CA PHE A 265 11.43 4.31 7.92
C PHE A 265 12.66 3.40 8.03
N SER A 266 12.53 2.18 7.55
CA SER A 266 13.60 1.19 7.47
C SER A 266 13.70 0.71 6.03
N LEU A 267 14.69 1.22 5.31
CA LEU A 267 14.84 1.01 3.87
C LEU A 267 16.15 0.28 3.55
N CYS A 268 16.20 -0.34 2.39
CA CYS A 268 17.41 -0.90 1.82
C CYS A 268 17.50 -0.57 0.32
N GLY A 269 18.72 -0.61 -0.23
CA GLY A 269 18.95 -0.54 -1.68
C GLY A 269 19.71 0.68 -2.19
N GLU A 270 19.86 0.71 -3.53
CA GLU A 270 20.85 1.50 -4.25
C GLU A 270 20.24 2.79 -4.84
N ALA A 271 20.81 3.94 -4.46
CA ALA A 271 20.43 5.24 -4.98
C ALA A 271 21.67 6.10 -5.32
N ASP A 272 21.78 6.63 -6.53
CA ASP A 272 22.93 7.48 -6.93
C ASP A 272 23.01 8.74 -6.06
N SER A 273 21.87 9.40 -5.84
CA SER A 273 21.73 10.57 -4.98
C SER A 273 20.55 10.37 -4.02
N MET A 274 20.79 10.56 -2.73
CA MET A 274 19.75 10.52 -1.70
C MET A 274 19.76 11.83 -0.91
N ASP A 275 18.61 12.49 -0.82
CA ASP A 275 18.37 13.65 0.03
C ASP A 275 17.33 13.27 1.09
N ALA A 276 17.69 13.35 2.37
CA ALA A 276 16.84 12.96 3.47
C ALA A 276 16.72 14.10 4.48
N GLU A 277 15.52 14.62 4.66
CA GLU A 277 15.18 15.63 5.67
C GLU A 277 14.32 15.01 6.77
N LEU A 278 14.85 14.99 8.00
CA LEU A 278 14.20 14.44 9.18
C LEU A 278 13.87 15.55 10.18
N SER A 279 12.63 15.60 10.65
CA SER A 279 12.18 16.57 11.66
C SER A 279 11.27 15.95 12.72
N GLY A 280 11.12 16.64 13.86
CA GLY A 280 10.35 16.11 14.99
C GLY A 280 11.08 14.98 15.70
N ALA A 281 10.50 13.78 15.74
CA ALA A 281 11.04 12.54 16.28
C ALA A 281 11.16 11.44 15.21
N ALA A 282 11.27 11.84 13.93
CA ALA A 282 11.36 10.92 12.80
C ALA A 282 12.64 10.06 12.85
N LYS A 283 12.54 8.85 12.31
CA LYS A 283 13.63 7.88 12.25
C LYS A 283 13.81 7.36 10.84
N LEU A 284 15.06 7.30 10.40
CA LEU A 284 15.45 6.66 9.16
C LEU A 284 16.56 5.65 9.47
N SER A 285 16.39 4.41 9.02
CA SER A 285 17.41 3.37 9.09
C SER A 285 17.66 2.81 7.69
N LEU A 286 18.91 2.82 7.24
CA LEU A 286 19.36 2.13 6.03
C LEU A 286 20.24 0.94 6.43
N ASP A 287 20.05 -0.18 5.74
CA ASP A 287 20.82 -1.39 6.02
C ASP A 287 22.14 -1.47 5.23
N SER A 288 22.83 -2.60 5.35
CA SER A 288 24.11 -2.85 4.69
C SER A 288 24.03 -2.97 3.17
N ASP A 289 22.85 -3.24 2.62
CA ASP A 289 22.66 -3.36 1.18
C ASP A 289 22.43 -1.99 0.53
N SER A 290 22.26 -0.94 1.35
CA SER A 290 22.16 0.43 0.86
C SER A 290 23.51 1.02 0.44
N CYS A 291 23.55 1.54 -0.79
CA CYS A 291 24.73 2.22 -1.30
C CYS A 291 24.39 3.31 -2.31
N GLY A 292 25.34 4.20 -2.57
CA GLY A 292 25.13 5.32 -3.47
C GLY A 292 26.35 6.21 -3.68
N THR A 293 26.18 7.22 -4.55
CA THR A 293 27.24 8.19 -4.80
C THR A 293 27.18 9.35 -3.81
N ARG A 294 26.01 9.97 -3.64
CA ARG A 294 25.83 11.14 -2.77
C ARG A 294 24.70 10.93 -1.77
N LEU A 295 24.97 11.27 -0.52
CA LEU A 295 23.98 11.36 0.56
C LEU A 295 23.98 12.77 1.13
N ARG A 296 22.82 13.42 1.12
CA ARG A 296 22.54 14.64 1.89
C ARG A 296 21.57 14.28 3.00
N LEU A 297 21.93 14.62 4.22
CA LEU A 297 21.14 14.32 5.40
C LEU A 297 20.95 15.58 6.23
N GLY A 298 19.72 16.06 6.30
CA GLY A 298 19.30 17.12 7.21
C GLY A 298 18.49 16.55 8.36
N CYS A 299 18.93 16.71 9.61
CA CYS A 299 18.15 16.27 10.77
C CYS A 299 17.93 17.43 11.74
N SER A 300 16.71 17.55 12.25
CA SER A 300 16.31 18.54 13.26
C SER A 300 15.38 17.95 14.32
N GLY A 301 15.23 18.64 15.45
CA GLY A 301 14.41 18.18 16.58
C GLY A 301 15.11 17.09 17.39
N ALA A 302 14.43 15.95 17.57
CA ALA A 302 14.90 14.72 18.20
C ALA A 302 14.93 13.55 17.19
N SER A 303 15.09 13.86 15.90
CA SER A 303 15.17 12.87 14.83
C SER A 303 16.48 12.06 14.89
N SER A 304 16.44 10.83 14.39
CA SER A 304 17.60 9.94 14.37
C SER A 304 17.77 9.24 13.03
N ALA A 305 18.97 9.28 12.46
CA ALA A 305 19.35 8.54 11.27
C ALA A 305 20.36 7.43 11.62
N ARG A 306 20.14 6.20 11.17
CA ARG A 306 21.08 5.08 11.30
C ARG A 306 21.42 4.52 9.93
N MET A 307 22.64 4.75 9.50
CA MET A 307 23.16 4.40 8.18
C MET A 307 24.64 4.00 8.31
N GLU A 308 25.03 3.45 9.46
CA GLU A 308 26.40 3.01 9.74
C GLU A 308 26.88 1.90 8.80
N ASP A 309 25.95 1.13 8.23
CA ASP A 309 26.26 0.04 7.31
C ASP A 309 26.03 0.41 5.84
N ALA A 310 25.35 1.52 5.57
CA ALA A 310 25.04 1.98 4.22
C ALA A 310 26.23 2.76 3.61
N ALA A 311 26.77 2.27 2.49
CA ALA A 311 28.01 2.80 1.93
C ALA A 311 27.75 3.89 0.87
N PHE A 312 28.00 5.16 1.24
CA PHE A 312 28.00 6.28 0.30
C PHE A 312 29.41 6.83 0.05
N ARG A 313 29.66 7.36 -1.16
CA ARG A 313 30.96 7.97 -1.50
C ARG A 313 31.12 9.34 -0.87
N GLU A 314 30.17 10.22 -1.16
CA GLU A 314 30.14 11.59 -0.69
C GLU A 314 28.96 11.78 0.26
N VAL A 315 29.22 12.23 1.48
CA VAL A 315 28.20 12.43 2.50
C VAL A 315 28.23 13.86 3.02
N ASP A 316 27.10 14.54 2.99
CA ASP A 316 26.88 15.86 3.56
C ASP A 316 25.82 15.76 4.67
N VAL A 317 26.18 16.16 5.88
CA VAL A 317 25.32 16.02 7.06
C VAL A 317 25.13 17.36 7.75
N SER A 318 23.87 17.76 7.92
CA SER A 318 23.45 18.92 8.70
C SER A 318 22.58 18.47 9.88
N LEU A 319 23.08 18.62 11.12
CA LEU A 319 22.35 18.22 12.33
C LEU A 319 22.11 19.41 13.26
N TYR A 320 20.84 19.60 13.64
CA TYR A 320 20.42 20.67 14.53
C TYR A 320 19.62 20.15 15.74
N ALA A 321 19.52 20.98 16.79
CA ALA A 321 18.86 20.63 18.05
C ALA A 321 19.43 19.34 18.68
N ALA A 322 18.59 18.36 19.04
CA ALA A 322 18.97 17.11 19.68
C ALA A 322 19.02 15.92 18.69
N ALA A 323 19.20 16.20 17.39
CA ALA A 323 19.27 15.18 16.36
C ALA A 323 20.54 14.32 16.47
N SER A 324 20.44 13.06 16.08
CA SER A 324 21.57 12.14 16.01
C SER A 324 21.66 11.45 14.65
N ALA A 325 22.89 11.19 14.18
CA ALA A 325 23.11 10.42 12.97
C ALA A 325 24.31 9.48 13.09
N HIS A 326 24.17 8.28 12.53
CA HIS A 326 25.24 7.35 12.27
C HIS A 326 25.37 7.20 10.75
N VAL A 327 26.53 7.52 10.16
CA VAL A 327 26.70 7.52 8.70
C VAL A 327 28.02 6.87 8.29
N ARG A 328 28.08 6.27 7.09
CA ARG A 328 29.34 5.77 6.52
C ARG A 328 29.69 6.51 5.25
N ALA A 329 30.92 7.03 5.18
CA ALA A 329 31.48 7.71 4.02
C ALA A 329 32.75 7.00 3.53
N THR A 330 32.93 6.92 2.22
CA THR A 330 34.08 6.21 1.61
C THR A 330 35.04 7.13 0.86
N GLU A 331 34.62 8.30 0.38
CA GLU A 331 35.47 9.26 -0.33
C GLU A 331 35.53 10.62 0.38
N SER A 332 34.38 11.23 0.67
CA SER A 332 34.30 12.56 1.29
C SER A 332 33.18 12.67 2.31
N LEU A 333 33.44 13.40 3.41
CA LEU A 333 32.47 13.72 4.44
C LEU A 333 32.51 15.22 4.78
N VAL A 334 31.36 15.89 4.63
CA VAL A 334 31.14 17.29 5.02
C VAL A 334 30.09 17.33 6.12
N THR A 335 30.34 18.09 7.19
CA THR A 335 29.43 18.12 8.34
C THR A 335 29.21 19.53 8.87
N ASP A 336 27.95 19.87 9.14
CA ASP A 336 27.51 21.02 9.96
C ASP A 336 26.67 20.51 11.13
N VAL A 337 27.27 20.43 12.32
CA VAL A 337 26.66 19.77 13.49
C VAL A 337 26.58 20.78 14.64
N ALA A 338 25.36 21.08 15.10
CA ALA A 338 25.13 21.91 16.29
C ALA A 338 25.68 21.22 17.55
N LYS A 339 26.09 22.00 18.57
CA LYS A 339 26.72 21.47 19.80
C LYS A 339 25.87 20.45 20.58
N THR A 340 24.55 20.50 20.42
CA THR A 340 23.58 19.62 21.10
C THR A 340 23.22 18.37 20.30
N ALA A 341 23.63 18.32 19.04
CA ALA A 341 23.45 17.15 18.17
C ALA A 341 24.60 16.15 18.36
N SER A 342 24.54 14.97 17.74
CA SER A 342 25.65 14.01 17.75
C SER A 342 25.78 13.31 16.41
N LEU A 343 27.01 13.21 15.92
CA LEU A 343 27.32 12.48 14.69
C LEU A 343 28.39 11.43 14.98
N ASP A 344 28.10 10.19 14.65
CA ASP A 344 29.07 9.10 14.59
C ASP A 344 29.26 8.74 13.12
N TYR A 345 30.51 8.75 12.65
CA TYR A 345 30.80 8.39 11.27
C TYR A 345 31.74 7.19 11.18
N TYR A 346 31.55 6.41 10.12
CA TYR A 346 32.24 5.16 9.84
C TYR A 346 32.90 5.23 8.46
N GLY A 347 33.89 4.38 8.23
CA GLY A 347 34.63 4.30 6.97
C GLY A 347 35.94 5.07 7.01
N SER A 348 36.55 5.26 5.84
CA SER A 348 37.86 5.91 5.70
C SER A 348 37.85 6.91 4.55
N PRO A 349 37.04 7.99 4.65
CA PRO A 349 37.00 9.02 3.61
C PRO A 349 38.36 9.71 3.48
N GLY A 350 38.75 10.01 2.25
CA GLY A 350 40.00 10.71 1.95
C GLY A 350 39.99 12.18 2.38
N SER A 351 38.80 12.78 2.49
CA SER A 351 38.60 14.15 2.99
C SER A 351 37.45 14.23 4.00
N VAL A 352 37.73 14.82 5.16
CA VAL A 352 36.74 15.12 6.19
C VAL A 352 36.78 16.61 6.51
N TYR A 353 35.66 17.29 6.34
CA TYR A 353 35.48 18.69 6.73
C TYR A 353 34.43 18.81 7.83
N HIS A 354 34.88 19.14 9.04
CA HIS A 354 34.00 19.35 10.19
C HIS A 354 34.41 20.57 11.03
N ARG A 355 33.44 21.14 11.74
CA ARG A 355 33.65 22.34 12.59
C ARG A 355 33.35 22.11 14.08
N SER A 356 32.94 20.90 14.46
CA SER A 356 32.33 20.65 15.78
C SER A 356 33.01 19.50 16.53
N SER A 357 33.06 19.59 17.86
CA SER A 357 33.77 18.65 18.75
C SER A 357 32.96 17.41 19.16
N ASN A 358 31.68 17.36 18.78
CA ASN A 358 30.70 16.32 19.10
C ASN A 358 30.52 15.30 17.97
N ILE A 359 31.59 15.12 17.18
CA ILE A 359 31.66 14.17 16.06
C ILE A 359 32.63 13.06 16.47
N ARG A 360 32.21 11.80 16.31
CA ARG A 360 33.01 10.62 16.65
C ARG A 360 33.33 9.80 15.41
N GLU A 361 34.60 9.46 15.26
CA GLU A 361 35.09 8.57 14.21
C GLU A 361 35.14 7.13 14.72
N HIS A 362 34.64 6.20 13.92
CA HIS A 362 34.74 4.76 14.14
C HIS A 362 35.51 4.12 12.98
N LYS A 363 36.58 3.40 13.30
CA LYS A 363 37.48 2.77 12.33
C LYS A 363 37.14 1.31 12.06
#